data_AF-A0A450TDN0-F1
#
_entry.id   AF-A0A450TDN0-F1
#
_cell.length_a   1.000
_cell.length_b   1.000
_cell.length_c   1.000
_cell.angle_alpha   90.00
_cell.angle_beta   90.00
_cell.angle_gamma   90.00
#
_symmetry.space_group_name_H-M   'P 1'
#
loop_
_entity.id
_entity.type
_entity.pdbx_description
1 polymer ?
#
loop_
_entity_poly.entity_id
_entity_poly.type
_entity_poly.pdbx_seq_one_letter_code
_entity_poly.pdbx_strand_id
1 'polypeptide(L)'
;MQTATGKATRTKAESPATDREKECPGRDNQTIGAATTTASEEISNILFDCERLSMYHAIRRDFWDKLHRLSLFLVVLAGTASFAAISEELDIWWLPLMAPLFGLASVVFDFSGHARIHENLCRRFTIVHGEALTNPDDVKTLQTKIHEIYADEPPTYRALDAWSHNLACKGRGQEKWEVEISPIHLALKNLWPFWFAEYPKKSSIAE
;
A
#
# COMPACT_ATOMS: atom_id res chain seq x y z
N MET A 1 -15.71 42.03 -64.11
CA MET A 1 -14.37 41.56 -64.54
C MET A 1 -14.04 40.34 -63.69
N GLN A 2 -14.35 39.12 -64.15
CA GLN A 2 -13.54 38.28 -65.04
C GLN A 2 -12.22 37.80 -64.41
N THR A 3 -12.17 36.48 -64.11
CA THR A 3 -11.07 35.48 -64.31
C THR A 3 -9.70 35.74 -63.64
N ALA A 4 -8.91 34.78 -63.14
CA ALA A 4 -8.73 33.34 -63.37
C ALA A 4 -8.06 32.73 -62.10
N THR A 5 -8.41 31.55 -61.61
CA THR A 5 -7.94 30.20 -62.01
C THR A 5 -6.42 30.06 -62.11
N GLY A 6 -5.79 29.52 -61.07
CA GLY A 6 -4.42 29.00 -61.07
C GLY A 6 -4.38 27.60 -60.46
N LYS A 7 -4.26 26.60 -61.31
CA LYS A 7 -4.21 25.15 -61.02
C LYS A 7 -2.75 24.76 -60.80
N ALA A 8 -2.40 24.22 -59.62
CA ALA A 8 -1.06 23.66 -59.37
C ALA A 8 -1.15 22.13 -59.25
N THR A 9 -0.30 21.49 -60.05
CA THR A 9 -0.29 20.08 -60.37
C THR A 9 0.48 19.27 -59.33
N ARG A 10 -0.06 18.09 -59.03
CA ARG A 10 0.47 16.97 -58.26
C ARG A 10 1.93 16.64 -58.61
N THR A 11 2.82 16.55 -57.62
CA THR A 11 4.03 15.72 -57.70
C THR A 11 4.00 14.71 -56.57
N LYS A 12 3.93 13.45 -56.97
CA LYS A 12 3.95 12.22 -56.19
C LYS A 12 5.37 12.02 -55.67
N ALA A 13 5.58 12.02 -54.35
CA ALA A 13 6.79 11.49 -53.74
C ALA A 13 6.43 10.16 -53.08
N GLU A 14 6.78 9.08 -53.76
CA GLU A 14 6.88 7.73 -53.20
C GLU A 14 7.91 7.75 -52.06
N SER A 15 7.48 7.34 -50.87
CA SER A 15 8.39 6.96 -49.78
C SER A 15 8.25 5.44 -49.59
N PRO A 16 9.36 4.69 -49.58
CA PRO A 16 9.33 3.24 -49.64
C PRO A 16 8.90 2.63 -48.30
N ALA A 17 8.03 1.63 -48.42
CA ALA A 17 7.74 0.66 -47.38
C ALA A 17 9.04 0.00 -46.89
N THR A 18 9.24 0.00 -45.58
CA THR A 18 10.07 -1.01 -44.92
C THR A 18 9.19 -1.76 -43.95
N ASP A 19 8.75 -2.92 -44.44
CA ASP A 19 8.18 -4.01 -43.66
C ASP A 19 9.13 -4.38 -42.51
N ARG A 20 8.68 -4.12 -41.29
CA ARG A 20 9.15 -4.80 -40.08
C ARG A 20 7.94 -5.11 -39.21
N GLU A 21 7.07 -5.97 -39.74
CA GLU A 21 6.28 -6.85 -38.89
C GLU A 21 7.26 -7.75 -38.15
N LYS A 22 7.63 -7.36 -36.93
CA LYS A 22 8.13 -8.32 -35.97
C LYS A 22 6.91 -9.08 -35.48
N GLU A 23 6.70 -10.26 -36.06
CA GLU A 23 5.90 -11.34 -35.48
C GLU A 23 6.18 -11.39 -33.97
N CYS A 24 5.16 -11.10 -33.16
CA CYS A 24 5.17 -11.54 -31.78
C CYS A 24 5.19 -13.08 -31.81
N PRO A 25 6.22 -13.74 -31.28
CA PRO A 25 6.24 -15.20 -31.25
C PRO A 25 5.03 -15.66 -30.46
N GLY A 26 4.28 -16.59 -31.07
CA GLY A 26 3.08 -17.19 -30.52
C GLY A 26 3.30 -17.57 -29.06
N ARG A 27 2.55 -16.91 -28.18
CA ARG A 27 2.39 -17.37 -26.80
C ARG A 27 1.57 -18.64 -26.89
N ASP A 28 2.28 -19.75 -26.77
CA ASP A 28 1.77 -21.08 -26.57
C ASP A 28 0.53 -20.99 -25.68
N ASN A 29 -0.58 -21.49 -26.23
CA ASN A 29 -1.88 -21.59 -25.58
C ASN A 29 -1.78 -22.68 -24.52
N GLN A 30 -0.89 -22.49 -23.52
CA GLN A 30 -0.92 -23.22 -22.27
C GLN A 30 -2.24 -22.87 -21.63
N THR A 31 -3.19 -23.77 -21.85
CA THR A 31 -4.34 -24.03 -21.02
C THR A 31 -3.96 -23.72 -19.58
N ILE A 32 -4.30 -22.51 -19.12
CA ILE A 32 -4.39 -22.24 -17.70
C ILE A 32 -5.49 -23.18 -17.27
N GLY A 33 -5.09 -24.33 -16.74
CA GLY A 33 -5.98 -25.22 -16.02
C GLY A 33 -6.50 -24.41 -14.85
N ALA A 34 -7.60 -23.68 -15.07
CA ALA A 34 -8.40 -23.10 -14.03
C ALA A 34 -8.92 -24.29 -13.24
N ALA A 35 -8.17 -24.66 -12.20
CA ALA A 35 -8.69 -25.47 -11.13
C ALA A 35 -9.95 -24.73 -10.67
N THR A 36 -11.11 -25.35 -10.84
CA THR A 36 -12.37 -24.80 -10.37
C THR A 36 -12.30 -24.78 -8.85
N THR A 37 -11.79 -23.69 -8.30
CA THR A 37 -11.76 -23.41 -6.87
C THR A 37 -13.18 -23.63 -6.35
N THR A 38 -13.34 -24.44 -5.30
CA THR A 38 -14.67 -24.65 -4.74
C THR A 38 -15.19 -23.34 -4.14
N ALA A 39 -16.50 -23.07 -4.16
CA ALA A 39 -17.06 -21.83 -3.60
C ALA A 39 -16.63 -21.60 -2.13
N SER A 40 -16.50 -22.68 -1.35
CA SER A 40 -15.97 -22.63 0.02
C SER A 40 -14.52 -22.15 0.10
N GLU A 41 -13.69 -22.48 -0.87
CA GLU A 41 -12.29 -22.07 -0.93
C GLU A 41 -12.17 -20.61 -1.37
N GLU A 42 -13.03 -20.15 -2.31
CA GLU A 42 -13.10 -18.74 -2.70
C GLU A 42 -13.49 -17.84 -1.51
N ILE A 43 -14.49 -18.23 -0.73
CA ILE A 43 -14.87 -17.50 0.49
C ILE A 43 -13.75 -17.53 1.54
N SER A 44 -13.10 -18.68 1.72
CA SER A 44 -11.98 -18.78 2.65
C SER A 44 -10.85 -17.81 2.27
N ASN A 45 -10.55 -17.68 0.98
CA ASN A 45 -9.56 -16.73 0.47
C ASN A 45 -9.99 -15.28 0.70
N ILE A 46 -11.25 -14.94 0.45
CA ILE A 46 -11.80 -13.61 0.73
C ILE A 46 -11.69 -13.25 2.21
N LEU A 47 -12.05 -14.17 3.10
CA LEU A 47 -11.94 -13.97 4.54
C LEU A 47 -10.48 -13.76 4.96
N PHE A 48 -9.56 -14.57 4.41
CA PHE A 48 -8.14 -14.44 4.67
C PHE A 48 -7.60 -13.08 4.20
N ASP A 49 -7.96 -12.65 2.99
CA ASP A 49 -7.54 -11.35 2.46
C ASP A 49 -8.08 -10.19 3.28
N CYS A 50 -9.36 -10.23 3.68
CA CYS A 50 -9.93 -9.18 4.54
C CYS A 50 -9.23 -9.10 5.91
N GLU A 51 -8.86 -10.24 6.51
CA GLU A 51 -8.09 -10.28 7.75
C GLU A 51 -6.68 -9.70 7.56
N ARG A 52 -5.95 -10.16 6.54
CA ARG A 52 -4.61 -9.64 6.21
C ARG A 52 -4.63 -8.14 5.98
N LEU A 53 -5.56 -7.65 5.17
CA LEU A 53 -5.65 -6.22 4.80
C LEU A 53 -6.13 -5.35 5.97
N SER A 54 -7.07 -5.83 6.79
CA SER A 54 -7.47 -5.12 8.00
C SER A 54 -6.33 -5.00 9.00
N MET A 55 -5.54 -6.07 9.22
CA MET A 55 -4.33 -6.01 10.05
C MET A 55 -3.28 -5.06 9.47
N TYR A 56 -3.05 -5.09 8.16
CA TYR A 56 -2.14 -4.17 7.47
C TYR A 56 -2.50 -2.71 7.74
N HIS A 57 -3.77 -2.33 7.54
CA HIS A 57 -4.21 -0.97 7.76
C HIS A 57 -4.26 -0.59 9.25
N ALA A 58 -4.58 -1.51 10.15
CA ALA A 58 -4.48 -1.27 11.59
C ALA A 58 -3.05 -0.91 12.01
N ILE A 59 -2.03 -1.64 11.52
CA ILE A 59 -0.63 -1.36 11.83
C ILE A 59 -0.18 -0.03 11.22
N ARG A 60 -0.63 0.31 9.99
CA ARG A 60 -0.35 1.62 9.37
C ARG A 60 -0.99 2.77 10.15
N ARG A 61 -2.25 2.64 10.56
CA ARG A 61 -2.94 3.62 11.40
C ARG A 61 -2.14 3.87 12.67
N ASP A 62 -1.81 2.80 13.40
CA ASP A 62 -1.09 2.90 14.67
C ASP A 62 0.30 3.55 14.50
N PHE A 63 0.97 3.35 13.38
CA PHE A 63 2.24 4.01 13.07
C PHE A 63 2.07 5.54 12.93
N TRP A 64 1.09 5.97 12.13
CA TRP A 64 0.82 7.40 11.93
C TRP A 64 0.32 8.08 13.19
N ASP A 65 -0.54 7.42 13.97
CA ASP A 65 -1.00 7.92 15.26
C ASP A 65 0.16 8.10 16.24
N LYS A 66 1.09 7.14 16.29
CA LYS A 66 2.30 7.24 17.13
C LYS A 66 3.19 8.40 16.68
N LEU A 67 3.37 8.59 15.37
CA LEU A 67 4.19 9.68 14.83
C LEU A 67 3.57 11.06 15.12
N HIS A 68 2.25 11.17 15.02
CA HIS A 68 1.52 12.38 15.40
C HIS A 68 1.70 12.70 16.89
N ARG A 69 1.45 11.73 17.77
CA ARG A 69 1.61 11.90 19.22
C ARG A 69 3.05 12.18 19.62
N LEU A 70 4.02 11.54 18.98
CA LEU A 70 5.44 11.81 19.19
C LEU A 70 5.80 13.24 18.78
N SER A 71 5.28 13.71 17.65
CA SER A 71 5.50 15.09 17.19
C SER A 71 4.95 16.10 18.20
N LEU A 72 3.72 15.92 18.68
CA LEU A 72 3.13 16.77 19.73
C LEU A 72 3.95 16.74 21.02
N PHE A 73 4.38 15.55 21.44
CA PHE A 73 5.24 15.40 22.60
C PHE A 73 6.56 16.18 22.44
N LEU A 74 7.22 16.09 21.29
CA LEU A 74 8.46 16.83 21.01
C LEU A 74 8.25 18.34 20.96
N VAL A 75 7.10 18.82 20.45
CA VAL A 75 6.74 20.24 20.51
C VAL A 75 6.65 20.73 21.95
N VAL A 76 5.93 20.01 22.81
CA VAL A 76 5.76 20.37 24.22
C VAL A 76 7.11 20.31 24.95
N LEU A 77 7.89 19.24 24.74
CA LEU A 77 9.20 19.06 25.35
C LEU A 77 10.19 20.17 24.94
N ALA A 78 10.24 20.52 23.65
CA ALA A 78 11.09 21.59 23.17
C ALA A 78 10.65 22.96 23.72
N GLY A 79 9.33 23.20 23.81
CA GLY A 79 8.78 24.42 24.39
C GLY A 79 9.11 24.57 25.87
N THR A 80 8.94 23.50 26.67
CA THR A 80 9.27 23.53 28.11
C THR A 80 10.76 23.66 28.35
N ALA A 81 11.59 22.96 27.58
CA ALA A 81 13.05 23.06 27.70
C ALA A 81 13.57 24.44 27.28
N SER A 82 12.96 25.06 26.27
CA SER A 82 13.27 26.45 25.89
C SER A 82 12.97 27.44 27.01
N PHE A 83 11.88 27.21 27.77
CA PHE A 83 11.56 28.04 28.93
C PHE A 83 12.56 27.85 30.08
N ALA A 84 13.01 26.62 30.34
CA ALA A 84 14.04 26.33 31.33
C ALA A 84 15.40 26.98 30.96
N ALA A 85 15.76 26.96 29.67
CA ALA A 85 16.98 27.62 29.17
C ALA A 85 16.94 29.15 29.26
N ILE A 86 15.79 29.78 29.52
CA ILE A 86 15.71 31.21 29.86
C ILE A 86 16.11 31.44 31.32
N SER A 87 15.78 30.49 32.21
CA SER A 87 16.09 30.59 33.65
C SER A 87 17.51 30.17 34.01
N GLU A 88 18.17 29.40 33.15
CA GLU A 88 19.55 28.94 33.32
C GLU A 88 20.43 29.58 32.23
N GLU A 89 21.69 29.94 32.50
CA GLU A 89 22.66 30.42 31.48
C GLU A 89 23.13 29.28 30.54
N LEU A 90 22.20 28.43 30.09
CA LEU A 90 22.46 27.36 29.14
C LEU A 90 22.42 27.91 27.72
N ASP A 91 23.56 27.91 27.03
CA ASP A 91 23.68 28.34 25.63
C ASP A 91 23.17 27.26 24.65
N ILE A 92 21.85 27.01 24.67
CA ILE A 92 21.17 26.04 23.79
C ILE A 92 20.24 26.79 22.83
N TRP A 93 20.82 27.65 21.99
CA TRP A 93 20.11 28.53 21.06
C TRP A 93 19.22 27.82 20.02
N TRP A 94 19.47 26.53 19.73
CA TRP A 94 18.73 25.77 18.73
C TRP A 94 17.45 25.12 19.26
N LEU A 95 17.28 25.01 20.58
CA LEU A 95 16.15 24.33 21.21
C LEU A 95 14.79 24.97 20.90
N PRO A 96 14.66 26.32 20.90
CA PRO A 96 13.43 26.99 20.51
C PRO A 96 13.01 26.75 19.05
N LEU A 97 13.95 26.38 18.17
CA LEU A 97 13.66 26.09 16.77
C LEU A 97 12.98 24.72 16.59
N MET A 98 13.13 23.80 17.54
CA MET A 98 12.60 22.44 17.43
C MET A 98 11.08 22.40 17.57
N ALA A 99 10.51 23.19 18.48
CA ALA A 99 9.06 23.26 18.67
C ALA A 99 8.29 23.66 17.39
N PRO A 100 8.60 24.78 16.70
CA PRO A 100 7.94 25.12 15.45
C PRO A 100 8.24 24.12 14.33
N LEU A 101 9.44 23.51 14.29
CA LEU A 101 9.79 22.51 13.28
C LEU A 101 8.91 21.26 13.39
N PHE A 102 8.77 20.67 14.58
CA PHE A 102 7.93 19.49 14.78
C PHE A 102 6.45 19.81 14.65
N GLY A 103 6.02 20.99 15.11
CA GLY A 103 4.65 21.47 14.92
C GLY A 103 4.31 21.59 13.44
N LEU A 104 5.16 22.25 12.65
CA LEU A 104 4.98 22.41 11.21
C LEU A 104 5.03 21.06 10.49
N ALA A 105 5.98 20.19 10.81
CA ALA A 105 6.07 18.86 10.20
C ALA A 105 4.78 18.05 10.41
N SER A 106 4.19 18.11 11.61
CA SER A 106 2.94 17.39 11.90
C SER A 106 1.75 17.85 11.06
N VAL A 107 1.72 19.14 10.70
CA VAL A 107 0.68 19.75 9.85
C VAL A 107 0.96 19.51 8.38
N VAL A 108 2.19 19.72 7.93
CA VAL A 108 2.59 19.59 6.51
C VAL A 108 2.45 18.14 6.02
N PHE A 109 2.85 17.18 6.85
CA PHE A 109 2.74 15.76 6.49
C PHE A 109 1.40 15.13 6.87
N ASP A 110 0.49 15.89 7.50
CA ASP A 110 -0.85 15.46 7.89
C ASP A 110 -0.90 14.04 8.49
N PHE A 111 -0.11 13.80 9.54
CA PHE A 111 -0.01 12.47 10.16
C PHE A 111 -1.38 11.97 10.65
N SER A 112 -2.24 12.87 11.14
CA SER A 112 -3.59 12.52 11.59
C SER A 112 -4.50 12.16 10.42
N GLY A 113 -4.43 12.88 9.29
CA GLY A 113 -5.15 12.53 8.07
C GLY A 113 -4.77 11.14 7.55
N HIS A 114 -3.48 10.83 7.50
CA HIS A 114 -3.00 9.50 7.12
C HIS A 114 -3.49 8.38 8.03
N ALA A 115 -3.50 8.59 9.35
CA ALA A 115 -4.06 7.63 10.29
C ALA A 115 -5.55 7.37 10.01
N ARG A 116 -6.32 8.43 9.77
CA ARG A 116 -7.77 8.35 9.49
C ARG A 116 -8.09 7.64 8.18
N ILE A 117 -7.28 7.83 7.13
CA ILE A 117 -7.40 7.08 5.87
C ILE A 117 -7.29 5.58 6.14
N HIS A 118 -6.24 5.18 6.86
CA HIS A 118 -6.01 3.77 7.18
C HIS A 118 -7.07 3.21 8.15
N GLU A 119 -7.57 3.99 9.09
CA GLU A 119 -8.70 3.60 9.95
C GLU A 119 -9.96 3.30 9.13
N ASN A 120 -10.29 4.16 8.15
CA ASN A 120 -11.44 3.96 7.27
C ASN A 120 -11.29 2.66 6.45
N LEU A 121 -10.13 2.45 5.84
CA LEU A 121 -9.85 1.22 5.08
C LEU A 121 -9.96 -0.03 5.96
N CYS A 122 -9.36 0.00 7.16
CA CYS A 122 -9.48 -1.10 8.13
C CYS A 122 -10.94 -1.43 8.43
N ARG A 123 -11.76 -0.40 8.72
CA ARG A 123 -13.19 -0.57 9.01
C ARG A 123 -13.95 -1.17 7.83
N ARG A 124 -13.69 -0.70 6.61
CA ARG A 124 -14.35 -1.21 5.39
C ARG A 124 -14.03 -2.70 5.16
N PHE A 125 -12.78 -3.11 5.33
CA PHE A 125 -12.41 -4.54 5.23
C PHE A 125 -13.04 -5.39 6.33
N THR A 126 -13.11 -4.90 7.57
CA THR A 126 -13.81 -5.63 8.65
C THR A 126 -15.31 -5.79 8.39
N ILE A 127 -15.96 -4.81 7.76
CA ILE A 127 -17.36 -4.91 7.36
C ILE A 127 -17.53 -6.01 6.29
N VAL A 128 -16.71 -5.99 5.24
CA VAL A 128 -16.74 -7.02 4.18
C VAL A 128 -16.47 -8.41 4.74
N HIS A 129 -15.54 -8.52 5.71
CA HIS A 129 -15.28 -9.77 6.42
C HIS A 129 -16.53 -10.32 7.13
N GLY A 130 -17.24 -9.47 7.87
CA GLY A 130 -18.50 -9.85 8.53
C GLY A 130 -19.62 -10.22 7.55
N GLU A 131 -19.71 -9.53 6.41
CA GLU A 131 -20.64 -9.88 5.33
C GLU A 131 -20.32 -11.24 4.71
N ALA A 132 -19.04 -11.55 4.49
CA ALA A 132 -18.59 -12.84 3.96
C ALA A 132 -18.90 -14.00 4.91
N LEU A 133 -18.89 -13.78 6.23
CA LEU A 133 -19.33 -14.77 7.21
C LEU A 133 -20.85 -14.97 7.23
N THR A 134 -21.63 -13.93 6.90
CA THR A 134 -23.10 -13.97 6.94
C THR A 134 -23.71 -14.56 5.67
N ASN A 135 -23.16 -14.19 4.50
CA ASN A 135 -23.67 -14.58 3.19
C ASN A 135 -22.54 -15.16 2.32
N PRO A 136 -22.11 -16.40 2.57
CA PRO A 136 -20.98 -17.01 1.86
C PRO A 136 -21.31 -17.35 0.39
N ASP A 137 -22.57 -17.36 -0.02
CA ASP A 137 -22.93 -17.73 -1.41
C ASP A 137 -22.70 -16.59 -2.42
N ASP A 138 -22.53 -15.35 -1.95
CA ASP A 138 -22.44 -14.15 -2.81
C ASP A 138 -20.99 -13.67 -3.02
N VAL A 139 -20.14 -14.58 -3.50
CA VAL A 139 -18.71 -14.33 -3.75
C VAL A 139 -18.49 -13.11 -4.65
N LYS A 140 -19.29 -12.97 -5.72
CA LYS A 140 -19.10 -11.93 -6.74
C LYS A 140 -19.35 -10.52 -6.18
N THR A 141 -20.37 -10.35 -5.34
CA THR A 141 -20.65 -9.06 -4.71
C THR A 141 -19.56 -8.70 -3.70
N LEU A 142 -19.08 -9.67 -2.93
CA LEU A 142 -17.98 -9.48 -1.99
C LEU A 142 -16.68 -9.05 -2.71
N GLN A 143 -16.33 -9.72 -3.80
CA GLN A 143 -15.19 -9.34 -4.64
C GLN A 143 -15.34 -7.93 -5.20
N THR A 144 -16.54 -7.57 -5.66
CA THR A 144 -16.82 -6.22 -6.17
C THR A 144 -16.57 -5.15 -5.10
N LYS A 145 -17.03 -5.39 -3.87
CA LYS A 145 -16.78 -4.48 -2.72
C LYS A 145 -15.29 -4.38 -2.39
N ILE A 146 -14.56 -5.49 -2.43
CA ILE A 146 -13.11 -5.50 -2.20
C ILE A 146 -12.40 -4.66 -3.26
N HIS A 147 -12.76 -4.81 -4.54
CA HIS A 147 -12.18 -4.01 -5.61
C HIS A 147 -12.51 -2.51 -5.49
N GLU A 148 -13.69 -2.17 -5.01
CA GLU A 148 -14.05 -0.78 -4.70
C GLU A 148 -13.15 -0.21 -3.59
N ILE A 149 -12.84 -1.00 -2.56
CA ILE A 149 -11.92 -0.57 -1.50
C ILE A 149 -10.50 -0.41 -2.05
N TYR A 150 -10.05 -1.32 -2.91
CA TYR A 150 -8.72 -1.25 -3.54
C TYR A 150 -8.51 0.01 -4.38
N ALA A 151 -9.56 0.56 -4.99
CA ALA A 151 -9.46 1.79 -5.76
C ALA A 151 -9.00 2.99 -4.92
N ASP A 152 -9.30 2.98 -3.61
CA ASP A 152 -8.94 4.03 -2.67
C ASP A 152 -7.63 3.74 -1.91
N GLU A 153 -6.99 2.59 -2.16
CA GLU A 153 -5.85 2.16 -1.35
C GLU A 153 -4.57 2.95 -1.70
N PRO A 154 -3.86 3.52 -0.71
CA PRO A 154 -2.54 4.07 -0.93
C PRO A 154 -1.53 2.95 -1.26
N PRO A 155 -0.35 3.30 -1.81
CA PRO A 155 0.62 2.29 -2.23
C PRO A 155 1.03 1.32 -1.11
N THR A 156 1.16 0.04 -1.46
CA THR A 156 1.37 -1.05 -0.50
C THR A 156 2.85 -1.18 -0.09
N TYR A 157 3.08 -1.43 1.20
CA TYR A 157 4.41 -1.66 1.76
C TYR A 157 4.65 -3.15 1.86
N ARG A 158 5.53 -3.70 1.01
CA ARG A 158 5.69 -5.14 0.80
C ARG A 158 6.11 -5.88 2.06
N ALA A 159 7.03 -5.31 2.85
CA ALA A 159 7.47 -5.87 4.12
C ALA A 159 6.34 -5.93 5.15
N LEU A 160 5.51 -4.89 5.19
CA LEU A 160 4.40 -4.81 6.13
C LEU A 160 3.26 -5.73 5.70
N ASP A 161 2.99 -5.83 4.40
CA ASP A 161 2.03 -6.76 3.83
C ASP A 161 2.40 -8.21 4.15
N ALA A 162 3.66 -8.60 3.92
CA ALA A 162 4.16 -9.93 4.31
C ALA A 162 4.04 -10.18 5.82
N TRP A 163 4.28 -9.16 6.65
CA TRP A 163 4.11 -9.28 8.10
C TRP A 163 2.64 -9.48 8.48
N SER A 164 1.72 -8.73 7.86
CA SER A 164 0.27 -8.89 8.07
C SER A 164 -0.23 -10.26 7.59
N HIS A 165 0.33 -10.78 6.49
CA HIS A 165 0.07 -12.14 6.02
C HIS A 165 0.45 -13.16 7.09
N ASN A 166 1.64 -13.04 7.68
CA ASN A 166 2.07 -13.92 8.77
C ASN A 166 1.17 -13.82 10.00
N LEU A 167 0.71 -12.62 10.35
CA LEU A 167 -0.23 -12.43 11.46
C LEU A 167 -1.58 -13.11 11.18
N ALA A 168 -2.11 -13.01 9.95
CA ALA A 168 -3.33 -13.70 9.55
C ALA A 168 -3.15 -15.22 9.56
N CYS A 169 -2.04 -15.74 9.03
CA CYS A 169 -1.69 -17.15 9.11
C CYS A 169 -1.63 -17.64 10.56
N LYS A 170 -0.94 -16.90 11.44
CA LYS A 170 -0.83 -17.23 12.85
C LYS A 170 -2.19 -17.19 13.56
N GLY A 171 -3.04 -16.21 13.25
CA GLY A 171 -4.41 -16.12 13.77
C GLY A 171 -5.29 -17.32 13.41
N ARG A 172 -5.00 -17.98 12.27
CA ARG A 172 -5.69 -19.18 11.78
C ARG A 172 -4.97 -20.49 12.11
N GLY A 173 -3.83 -20.47 12.80
CA GLY A 173 -3.01 -21.66 13.06
C GLY A 173 -2.36 -22.25 11.79
N GLN A 174 -2.19 -21.44 10.75
CA GLN A 174 -1.68 -21.82 9.43
C GLN A 174 -0.18 -21.50 9.26
N GLU A 175 0.64 -21.86 10.25
CA GLU A 175 2.07 -21.50 10.32
C GLU A 175 2.90 -21.98 9.12
N LYS A 176 2.46 -23.07 8.47
CA LYS A 176 3.08 -23.62 7.25
C LYS A 176 3.18 -22.61 6.10
N TRP A 177 2.28 -21.63 6.06
CA TRP A 177 2.21 -20.62 4.99
C TRP A 177 2.84 -19.29 5.38
N GLU A 178 3.54 -19.24 6.52
CA GLU A 178 4.33 -18.08 6.91
C GLU A 178 5.51 -17.86 5.97
N VAL A 179 5.87 -16.60 5.87
CA VAL A 179 6.92 -16.08 5.01
C VAL A 179 8.04 -15.53 5.88
N GLU A 180 9.30 -15.80 5.51
CA GLU A 180 10.45 -15.31 6.25
C GLU A 180 10.78 -13.86 5.86
N ILE A 181 10.80 -12.97 6.85
CA ILE A 181 11.04 -11.54 6.65
C ILE A 181 12.36 -11.17 7.32
N SER A 182 13.27 -10.55 6.57
CA SER A 182 14.52 -10.03 7.13
C SER A 182 14.25 -9.06 8.29
N PRO A 183 14.98 -9.15 9.42
CA PRO A 183 14.80 -8.26 10.57
C PRO A 183 14.93 -6.78 10.23
N ILE A 184 15.81 -6.42 9.29
CA ILE A 184 15.99 -5.04 8.82
C ILE A 184 14.74 -4.56 8.08
N HIS A 185 14.17 -5.42 7.22
CA HIS A 185 12.94 -5.09 6.50
C HIS A 185 11.77 -4.95 7.48
N LEU A 186 11.74 -5.76 8.55
CA LEU A 186 10.73 -5.67 9.60
C LEU A 186 10.83 -4.35 10.39
N ALA A 187 12.05 -3.91 10.72
CA ALA A 187 12.28 -2.64 11.41
C ALA A 187 11.85 -1.43 10.55
N LEU A 188 12.15 -1.48 9.24
CA LEU A 188 11.86 -0.40 8.29
C LEU A 188 10.50 -0.54 7.59
N LYS A 189 9.69 -1.54 7.93
CA LYS A 189 8.45 -1.90 7.22
C LYS A 189 7.42 -0.77 7.08
N ASN A 190 7.45 0.23 7.97
CA ASN A 190 6.54 1.37 7.94
C ASN A 190 7.12 2.58 7.20
N LEU A 191 8.44 2.63 7.04
CA LEU A 191 9.18 3.75 6.46
C LEU A 191 9.51 3.51 4.99
N TRP A 192 9.81 2.26 4.63
CA TRP A 192 10.24 1.90 3.28
C TRP A 192 9.34 0.82 2.66
N PRO A 193 8.90 0.98 1.39
CA PRO A 193 7.94 0.08 0.75
C PRO A 193 8.55 -1.25 0.28
N PHE A 194 9.87 -1.31 0.02
CA PHE A 194 10.57 -2.51 -0.46
C PHE A 194 9.93 -3.15 -1.70
N TRP A 195 9.64 -2.35 -2.74
CA TRP A 195 8.92 -2.77 -3.96
C TRP A 195 9.38 -4.09 -4.59
N PHE A 196 10.69 -4.37 -4.56
CA PHE A 196 11.30 -5.53 -5.21
C PHE A 196 11.67 -6.66 -4.24
N ALA A 197 11.26 -6.56 -2.96
CA ALA A 197 11.56 -7.61 -2.00
C ALA A 197 10.62 -8.81 -2.23
N GLU A 198 11.22 -9.94 -2.57
CA GLU A 198 10.57 -11.24 -2.51
C GLU A 198 10.96 -11.91 -1.20
N TYR A 199 9.98 -12.49 -0.53
CA TYR A 199 10.19 -13.14 0.75
C TYR A 199 9.91 -14.64 0.58
N PRO A 200 10.90 -15.51 0.87
CA PRO A 200 10.72 -16.95 0.74
C PRO A 200 9.73 -17.46 1.79
N LYS A 201 9.04 -18.56 1.47
CA LYS A 201 8.26 -19.29 2.49
C LYS A 201 9.22 -19.74 3.58
N LYS A 202 8.78 -19.62 4.83
CA LYS A 202 9.51 -20.13 5.98
C LYS A 202 9.63 -21.65 5.78
N SER A 203 10.84 -22.13 5.50
CA SER A 203 11.08 -23.57 5.51
C SER A 203 10.75 -24.04 6.92
N SER A 204 9.80 -24.97 7.05
CA SER A 204 9.68 -25.73 8.28
C SER A 204 11.04 -26.40 8.48
N ILE A 205 11.88 -25.82 9.34
CA ILE A 205 13.08 -26.49 9.81
C ILE A 205 12.52 -27.69 10.57
N ALA A 206 12.55 -28.83 9.89
CA ALA A 206 12.33 -30.12 10.49
C ALA A 206 13.59 -30.41 11.31
N GLU A 207 13.52 -30.14 12.62
CA GLU A 207 14.32 -30.81 13.64
C GLU A 207 13.44 -31.07 14.87
#